data_AF-A0A3D9C7D9-F1
#
_entry.id   AF-A0A3D9C7D9-F1
#
_cell.length_a   1.000
_cell.length_b   1.000
_cell.length_c   1.000
_cell.angle_alpha   90.00
_cell.angle_beta   90.00
_cell.angle_gamma   90.00
#
_symmetry.space_group_name_H-M   'P 1'
#
loop_
_entity.id
_entity.type
_entity.pdbx_description
1 polymer ?
#
loop_
_entity_poly.entity_id
_entity_poly.type
_entity_poly.pdbx_seq_one_letter_code
_entity_poly.pdbx_strand_id
1 'polypeptide(L)'
;MKPSERMTDKMMLKAYSYGDRKNYEIAIINLTEQWFRYARRIFAIARSAGIGLDLKDGYRDGSAKFMIYIEPDRPLYEDFFGDKDIVFLQADSEEIENLYAGNEYMESQTLLFTYEGIAHYRTSQDVGYQTAEFDLAIILEILNHKLQQK
;
A
#
# COMPACT_ATOMS: atom_id res chain seq x y z
N MET A 1 -0.35 0.35 18.10
CA MET A 1 0.28 0.20 16.78
C MET A 1 1.74 0.64 16.87
N LYS A 2 2.66 -0.08 16.22
CA LYS A 2 4.09 0.26 16.16
C LYS A 2 4.78 -0.28 14.89
N PRO A 3 5.91 0.30 14.45
CA PRO A 3 6.69 -0.24 13.34
C PRO A 3 7.25 -1.64 13.67
N SER A 4 7.42 -2.45 12.63
CA SER A 4 7.96 -3.80 12.68
C SER A 4 9.13 -3.94 11.71
N GLU A 5 10.23 -4.53 12.18
CA GLU A 5 11.38 -4.89 11.35
C GLU A 5 11.10 -6.10 10.45
N ARG A 6 10.04 -6.87 10.77
CA ARG A 6 9.61 -8.03 9.99
C ARG A 6 8.32 -7.72 9.25
N MET A 7 8.17 -8.33 8.07
CA MET A 7 6.92 -8.24 7.32
C MET A 7 5.73 -8.77 8.13
N THR A 8 4.73 -7.93 8.33
CA THR A 8 3.44 -8.24 8.99
C THR A 8 2.33 -8.36 7.95
N ASP A 9 1.08 -8.47 8.40
CA ASP A 9 -0.12 -8.42 7.57
C ASP A 9 -0.55 -6.98 7.20
N LYS A 10 0.18 -5.96 7.67
CA LYS A 10 -0.15 -4.55 7.48
C LYS A 10 1.08 -3.79 7.00
N MET A 11 0.97 -3.18 5.82
CA MET A 11 2.03 -2.37 5.24
C MET A 11 1.55 -0.92 5.13
N MET A 12 2.30 -0.01 5.72
CA MET A 12 2.09 1.42 5.64
C MET A 12 3.07 2.04 4.65
N LEU A 13 2.54 2.85 3.76
CA LEU A 13 3.24 3.52 2.68
C LEU A 13 3.03 5.02 2.83
N LYS A 14 4.07 5.82 2.56
CA LYS A 14 3.83 7.24 2.32
C LYS A 14 2.97 7.39 1.06
N ALA A 15 2.10 8.38 1.07
CA ALA A 15 1.30 8.78 -0.07
C ALA A 15 1.54 10.25 -0.38
N TYR A 16 1.25 10.63 -1.62
CA TYR A 16 1.47 11.97 -2.11
C TYR A 16 0.37 12.35 -3.11
N SER A 17 -0.10 13.58 -3.02
CA SER A 17 -0.96 14.21 -4.01
C SER A 17 -0.14 14.96 -5.08
N TYR A 18 -0.69 15.09 -6.29
CA TYR A 18 -0.06 15.87 -7.37
C TYR A 18 0.06 17.38 -7.08
N GLY A 19 -0.62 17.88 -6.03
CA GLY A 19 -0.81 19.31 -5.80
C GLY A 19 -0.06 19.91 -4.61
N ASP A 20 0.16 19.18 -3.53
CA ASP A 20 0.88 19.73 -2.37
C ASP A 20 1.53 18.62 -1.55
N ARG A 21 2.85 18.72 -1.35
CA ARG A 21 3.66 17.79 -0.55
C ARG A 21 3.54 18.06 0.96
N LYS A 22 2.59 18.89 1.37
CA LYS A 22 2.47 19.42 2.74
C LYS A 22 1.54 18.61 3.63
N ASN A 23 0.68 17.78 3.05
CA ASN A 23 -0.13 16.85 3.81
C ASN A 23 0.66 15.55 3.98
N TYR A 24 0.83 15.12 5.22
CA TYR A 24 1.39 13.81 5.53
C TYR A 24 0.32 12.76 5.23
N GLU A 25 0.29 12.31 3.98
CA GLU A 25 -0.63 11.30 3.52
C GLU A 25 0.03 9.93 3.66
N ILE A 26 -0.75 8.94 4.08
CA ILE A 26 -0.31 7.55 4.08
C ILE A 26 -1.33 6.69 3.36
N ALA A 27 -0.90 5.52 2.93
CA ALA A 27 -1.81 4.43 2.63
C ALA A 27 -1.45 3.20 3.46
N ILE A 28 -2.46 2.50 3.93
CA ILE A 28 -2.27 1.21 4.61
C ILE A 28 -2.88 0.12 3.76
N ILE A 29 -2.10 -0.93 3.53
CA ILE A 29 -2.48 -2.12 2.78
C ILE A 29 -2.59 -3.28 3.77
N ASN A 30 -3.73 -3.96 3.73
CA ASN A 30 -3.90 -5.23 4.44
C ASN A 30 -3.43 -6.38 3.53
N LEU A 31 -2.26 -6.94 3.83
CA LEU A 31 -1.62 -8.05 3.12
C LEU A 31 -2.28 -9.40 3.46
N THR A 32 -3.60 -9.46 3.31
CA THR A 32 -4.40 -10.66 3.57
C THR A 32 -4.07 -11.78 2.59
N GLU A 33 -4.48 -13.01 2.92
CA GLU A 33 -4.35 -14.13 1.97
C GLU A 33 -5.13 -13.86 0.67
N GLN A 34 -6.28 -13.19 0.78
CA GLN A 34 -7.07 -12.77 -0.39
C GLN A 34 -6.27 -11.82 -1.28
N TRP A 35 -5.71 -10.75 -0.70
CA TRP A 35 -4.84 -9.81 -1.39
C TRP A 35 -3.69 -10.54 -2.10
N PHE A 36 -2.99 -11.42 -1.37
CA PHE A 36 -1.88 -12.20 -1.92
C PHE A 36 -2.30 -13.06 -3.11
N ARG A 37 -3.41 -13.79 -3.02
CA ARG A 37 -3.91 -14.64 -4.11
C ARG A 37 -4.24 -13.82 -5.36
N TYR A 38 -4.88 -12.66 -5.19
CA TYR A 38 -5.23 -11.77 -6.31
C TYR A 38 -3.97 -11.14 -6.93
N ALA A 39 -3.15 -10.47 -6.13
CA ALA A 39 -1.93 -9.81 -6.59
C ALA A 39 -1.00 -10.81 -7.31
N ARG A 40 -0.78 -12.00 -6.75
CA ARG A 40 0.05 -13.05 -7.37
C ARG A 40 -0.50 -13.50 -8.72
N ARG A 41 -1.81 -13.75 -8.82
CA ARG A 41 -2.45 -14.20 -10.06
C ARG A 41 -2.25 -13.18 -11.18
N ILE A 42 -2.47 -11.91 -10.87
CA ILE A 42 -2.49 -10.85 -11.89
C ILE A 42 -1.06 -10.49 -12.28
N PHE A 43 -0.15 -10.42 -11.30
CA PHE A 43 1.28 -10.23 -11.56
C PHE A 43 1.84 -11.34 -12.45
N ALA A 44 1.47 -12.61 -12.23
CA ALA A 44 1.89 -13.72 -13.08
C ALA A 44 1.39 -13.59 -14.53
N ILE A 45 0.16 -13.12 -14.74
CA ILE A 45 -0.41 -12.87 -16.07
C ILE A 45 0.38 -11.76 -16.78
N ALA A 46 0.57 -10.61 -16.12
CA ALA A 46 1.30 -9.47 -16.68
C ALA A 46 2.75 -9.85 -17.06
N ARG A 47 3.44 -10.55 -16.15
CA ARG A 47 4.81 -11.01 -16.38
C ARG A 47 4.90 -12.00 -17.55
N SER A 48 3.93 -12.91 -17.68
CA SER A 48 3.90 -13.89 -18.79
C SER A 48 3.60 -13.23 -20.14
N ALA A 49 2.83 -12.15 -20.13
CA ALA A 49 2.51 -11.39 -21.34
C ALA A 49 3.67 -10.47 -21.80
N GLY A 50 4.70 -10.25 -20.96
CA GLY A 50 5.74 -9.26 -21.22
C GLY A 50 5.21 -7.82 -21.23
N ILE A 51 4.01 -7.61 -20.70
CA ILE A 51 3.32 -6.33 -20.63
C ILE A 51 3.37 -5.89 -19.18
N GLY A 52 4.12 -4.82 -18.89
CA GLY A 52 3.80 -4.03 -17.70
C GLY A 52 2.43 -3.44 -17.97
N LEU A 53 1.47 -3.59 -17.06
CA LEU A 53 0.23 -2.85 -17.20
C LEU A 53 0.64 -1.38 -17.23
N ASP A 54 0.48 -0.72 -18.38
CA ASP A 54 0.78 0.70 -18.52
C ASP A 54 0.11 1.41 -17.34
N LEU A 55 0.70 2.49 -16.82
CA LEU A 55 0.23 3.21 -15.62
C LEU A 55 -1.26 3.68 -15.68
N LYS A 56 -1.92 3.45 -16.80
CA LYS A 56 -3.34 3.68 -17.08
C LYS A 56 -4.23 2.46 -16.82
N ASP A 57 -3.74 1.24 -16.99
CA ASP A 57 -4.50 -0.03 -16.96
C ASP A 57 -4.26 -0.84 -15.68
N GLY A 58 -4.24 -0.18 -14.53
CA GLY A 58 -4.03 -0.87 -13.27
C GLY A 58 -5.20 -1.74 -12.84
N TYR A 59 -4.94 -2.61 -11.86
CA TYR A 59 -5.92 -3.56 -11.36
C TYR A 59 -6.75 -2.97 -10.22
N ARG A 60 -8.06 -3.18 -10.28
CA ARG A 60 -8.95 -2.79 -9.18
C ARG A 60 -8.81 -3.76 -8.01
N ASP A 61 -8.06 -3.33 -6.99
CA ASP A 61 -7.74 -4.14 -5.83
C ASP A 61 -8.44 -3.67 -4.54
N GLY A 62 -8.81 -2.37 -4.45
CA GLY A 62 -9.53 -1.82 -3.28
C GLY A 62 -8.81 -1.94 -1.93
N SER A 63 -7.61 -2.52 -1.91
CA SER A 63 -7.00 -3.08 -0.69
C SER A 63 -6.15 -2.08 0.08
N ALA A 64 -5.77 -0.97 -0.54
CA ALA A 64 -5.16 0.15 0.16
C ALA A 64 -6.22 1.18 0.55
N LYS A 65 -6.13 1.73 1.75
CA LYS A 65 -6.88 2.92 2.16
C LYS A 65 -5.89 4.06 2.34
N PHE A 66 -6.11 5.14 1.61
CA PHE A 66 -5.38 6.39 1.74
C PHE A 66 -5.98 7.21 2.85
N MET A 67 -5.15 7.77 3.71
CA MET A 67 -5.56 8.62 4.80
C MET A 67 -5.00 10.02 4.59
N ILE A 68 -5.87 11.00 4.72
CA ILE A 68 -5.53 12.42 4.64
C ILE A 68 -5.50 12.95 6.06
N TYR A 69 -4.35 13.46 6.46
CA TYR A 69 -4.22 14.20 7.71
C TYR A 69 -4.61 15.66 7.50
N ILE A 70 -5.55 16.15 8.29
CA ILE A 70 -6.18 17.49 8.11
C ILE A 70 -5.71 18.48 9.19
N GLU A 71 -5.12 17.98 10.27
CA GLU A 71 -4.67 18.82 11.38
C GLU A 71 -3.31 19.48 11.10
N PRO A 72 -3.00 20.62 11.76
CA PRO A 72 -1.77 21.37 11.52
C PRO A 72 -0.51 20.72 12.13
N ASP A 73 -0.68 19.75 13.03
CA ASP A 73 0.43 19.07 13.70
C ASP A 73 1.02 17.94 12.84
N ARG A 74 2.12 17.34 13.28
CA ARG A 74 2.68 16.17 12.60
C ARG A 74 1.93 14.92 13.10
N PRO A 75 1.40 14.05 12.23
CA PRO A 75 0.71 12.87 12.70
C PRO A 75 1.64 11.90 13.44
N LEU A 76 1.12 11.24 14.46
CA LEU A 76 1.89 10.30 15.31
C LEU A 76 2.57 9.17 14.53
N TYR A 77 1.99 8.74 13.40
CA TYR A 77 2.53 7.67 12.57
C TYR A 77 3.69 8.13 11.67
N GLU A 78 3.94 9.43 11.54
CA GLU A 78 5.02 9.95 10.70
C GLU A 78 6.39 9.55 11.24
N ASP A 79 6.52 9.42 12.57
CA ASP A 79 7.76 8.94 13.21
C ASP A 79 8.02 7.45 12.95
N PHE A 80 7.03 6.68 12.48
CA PHE A 80 7.22 5.26 12.18
C PHE A 80 8.09 5.05 10.94
N PHE A 81 8.06 6.01 10.00
CA PHE A 81 8.82 5.95 8.76
C PHE A 81 10.32 6.14 8.96
N GLY A 82 10.72 7.04 9.87
CA GLY A 82 12.10 7.54 9.88
C GLY A 82 12.50 8.03 8.49
N ASP A 83 13.57 7.46 7.93
CA ASP A 83 14.07 7.77 6.58
C ASP A 83 13.45 6.90 5.47
N LYS A 84 12.48 6.04 5.78
CA LYS A 84 11.86 5.09 4.83
C LYS A 84 10.54 5.63 4.28
N ASP A 85 10.11 5.08 3.17
CA ASP A 85 8.77 5.36 2.60
C ASP A 85 7.80 4.17 2.77
N ILE A 86 8.30 3.05 3.31
CA ILE A 86 7.56 1.82 3.54
C ILE A 86 7.89 1.29 4.94
N VAL A 87 6.85 0.94 5.69
CA VAL A 87 6.96 0.36 7.04
C VAL A 87 5.94 -0.76 7.20
N PHE A 88 6.35 -1.87 7.80
CA PHE A 88 5.41 -2.88 8.26
C PHE A 88 4.92 -2.54 9.66
N LEU A 89 3.63 -2.75 9.92
CA LEU A 89 3.02 -2.40 11.20
C LEU A 89 2.67 -3.63 12.01
N GLN A 90 3.07 -3.62 13.28
CA GLN A 90 2.43 -4.46 14.28
C GLN A 90 1.24 -3.68 14.84
N ALA A 91 0.06 -4.02 14.33
CA ALA A 91 -1.21 -3.46 14.77
C ALA A 91 -2.32 -4.51 14.67
N ASP A 92 -3.24 -4.50 15.62
CA ASP A 92 -4.50 -5.23 15.47
C ASP A 92 -5.47 -4.45 14.55
N SER A 93 -6.63 -5.04 14.28
CA SER A 93 -7.62 -4.40 13.40
C SER A 93 -8.28 -3.18 14.06
N GLU A 94 -8.45 -3.18 15.38
CA GLU A 94 -9.10 -2.10 16.11
C GLU A 94 -8.24 -0.83 16.10
N GLU A 95 -6.93 -0.98 16.28
CA GLU A 95 -5.97 0.12 16.18
C GLU A 95 -5.98 0.80 14.80
N ILE A 96 -6.17 0.02 13.74
CA ILE A 96 -6.27 0.54 12.37
C ILE A 96 -7.62 1.22 12.12
N GLU A 97 -8.72 0.64 12.59
CA GLU A 97 -10.05 1.27 12.44
C GLU A 97 -10.16 2.56 13.27
N ASN A 98 -9.58 2.60 14.47
CA ASN A 98 -9.50 3.82 15.28
C ASN A 98 -8.68 4.91 14.58
N LEU A 99 -7.59 4.52 13.89
CA LEU A 99 -6.81 5.45 13.08
C LEU A 99 -7.66 6.06 11.95
N TYR A 100 -8.46 5.25 11.25
CA TYR A 100 -9.36 5.76 10.21
C TYR A 100 -10.53 6.57 10.76
N ALA A 101 -11.09 6.21 11.92
CA ALA A 101 -12.23 6.92 12.50
C ALA A 101 -11.87 8.36 12.89
N GLY A 102 -10.61 8.62 13.23
CA GLY A 102 -10.10 9.95 13.57
C GLY A 102 -9.66 10.80 12.37
N ASN A 103 -9.74 10.30 11.13
CA ASN A 103 -9.20 10.97 9.95
C ASN A 103 -10.13 10.86 8.74
N GLU A 104 -9.96 11.73 7.75
CA GLU A 104 -10.54 11.48 6.44
C GLU A 104 -9.73 10.39 5.73
N TYR A 105 -10.43 9.45 5.10
CA TYR A 105 -9.80 8.40 4.30
C TYR A 105 -10.54 8.16 3.00
N MET A 106 -9.82 7.63 2.02
CA MET A 106 -10.36 7.20 0.74
C MET A 106 -9.84 5.82 0.37
N GLU A 107 -10.70 4.98 -0.18
CA GLU A 107 -10.27 3.68 -0.68
C GLU A 107 -9.49 3.86 -1.98
N SER A 108 -8.36 3.14 -2.08
CA SER A 108 -7.66 3.00 -3.34
C SER A 108 -8.56 2.34 -4.36
N GLN A 109 -8.41 2.75 -5.62
CA GLN A 109 -9.14 2.12 -6.71
C GLN A 109 -8.26 1.19 -7.50
N THR A 110 -6.95 1.44 -7.54
CA THR A 110 -6.08 0.82 -8.52
C THR A 110 -4.72 0.49 -7.92
N LEU A 111 -4.30 -0.77 -8.05
CA LEU A 111 -2.92 -1.23 -7.91
C LEU A 111 -2.27 -1.22 -9.30
N LEU A 112 -1.21 -0.44 -9.46
CA LEU A 112 -0.41 -0.32 -10.68
C LEU A 112 0.91 -1.05 -10.47
N PHE A 113 1.40 -1.76 -11.48
CA PHE A 113 2.72 -2.39 -11.39
C PHE A 113 3.36 -2.65 -12.76
N THR A 114 4.68 -2.59 -12.79
CA THR A 114 5.50 -2.97 -13.94
C THR A 114 5.64 -4.49 -14.04
N TYR A 115 6.06 -4.99 -15.21
CA TYR A 115 6.38 -6.43 -15.37
C TYR A 115 7.59 -6.86 -14.50
N GLU A 116 8.41 -5.90 -14.07
CA GLU A 116 9.57 -6.11 -13.19
C GLU A 116 9.17 -6.26 -11.73
N GLY A 117 7.93 -5.90 -11.38
CA GLY A 117 7.38 -6.05 -10.04
C GLY A 117 7.43 -4.78 -9.20
N ILE A 118 7.73 -3.62 -9.78
CA ILE A 118 7.59 -2.34 -9.06
C ILE A 118 6.12 -1.92 -9.10
N ALA A 119 5.56 -1.60 -7.94
CA ALA A 119 4.14 -1.34 -7.78
C ALA A 119 3.86 -0.08 -6.94
N HIS A 120 2.71 0.54 -7.16
CA HIS A 120 2.15 1.57 -6.28
C HIS A 120 0.62 1.56 -6.37
N TYR A 121 -0.04 2.08 -5.34
CA TYR A 121 -1.47 2.33 -5.40
C TYR A 121 -1.76 3.74 -5.89
N ARG A 122 -2.89 3.89 -6.57
CA ARG A 122 -3.46 5.19 -6.93
C ARG A 122 -4.95 5.23 -6.59
N THR A 123 -5.43 6.41 -6.23
CA THR A 123 -6.87 6.70 -6.10
C THR A 123 -7.48 6.89 -7.49
N SER A 124 -8.70 7.44 -7.59
CA SER A 124 -9.32 7.67 -8.90
C SER A 124 -8.40 8.50 -9.81
N GLN A 125 -8.52 8.30 -11.14
CA GLN A 125 -7.67 9.00 -12.12
C GLN A 125 -7.74 10.53 -12.00
N ASP A 126 -8.83 11.06 -11.42
CA ASP A 126 -9.09 12.49 -11.30
C ASP A 126 -8.63 13.11 -9.96
N VAL A 127 -8.56 12.34 -8.87
CA VAL A 127 -8.32 12.87 -7.50
C VAL A 127 -6.84 12.79 -7.08
N GLY A 128 -6.04 11.96 -7.76
CA GLY A 128 -4.60 12.22 -7.88
C GLY A 128 -3.72 11.94 -6.64
N TYR A 129 -4.00 10.88 -5.89
CA TYR A 129 -3.10 10.39 -4.83
C TYR A 129 -2.40 9.12 -5.28
N GLN A 130 -1.10 9.01 -4.98
CA GLN A 130 -0.34 7.79 -5.21
C GLN A 130 0.54 7.44 -4.02
N THR A 131 0.77 6.15 -3.79
CA THR A 131 1.73 5.72 -2.77
C THR A 131 3.16 5.83 -3.29
N ALA A 132 4.12 5.77 -2.36
CA ALA A 132 5.47 5.35 -2.68
C ALA A 132 5.46 4.00 -3.40
N GLU A 133 6.46 3.80 -4.26
CA GLU A 133 6.66 2.56 -4.97
C GLU A 133 7.19 1.47 -4.03
N PHE A 134 6.78 0.23 -4.26
CA PHE A 134 7.22 -0.94 -3.51
C PHE A 134 7.47 -2.13 -4.44
N ASP A 135 8.33 -3.05 -4.00
CA ASP A 135 8.66 -4.26 -4.75
C ASP A 135 7.60 -5.35 -4.48
N LEU A 136 6.61 -5.42 -5.37
CA LEU A 136 5.56 -6.42 -5.33
C LEU A 136 6.12 -7.84 -5.51
N ALA A 137 7.13 -8.02 -6.36
CA ALA A 137 7.70 -9.34 -6.61
C ALA A 137 8.30 -9.93 -5.33
N ILE A 138 9.08 -9.13 -4.60
CA ILE A 138 9.68 -9.52 -3.32
C ILE A 138 8.61 -9.81 -2.27
N ILE A 139 7.59 -8.95 -2.13
CA ILE A 139 6.51 -9.18 -1.15
C ILE A 139 5.79 -10.50 -1.43
N LEU A 140 5.47 -10.77 -2.70
CA LEU A 140 4.82 -12.01 -3.10
C LEU A 140 5.70 -13.24 -2.83
N GLU A 141 7.01 -13.15 -3.08
CA GLU A 141 7.96 -14.23 -2.77
C GLU A 141 7.98 -14.56 -1.27
N ILE A 142 8.14 -13.53 -0.42
CA ILE A 142 8.18 -13.71 1.04
C ILE A 142 6.85 -14.31 1.55
N LEU A 143 5.70 -13.83 1.06
CA LEU A 143 4.40 -14.37 1.45
C LEU A 143 4.21 -15.82 0.99
N ASN A 144 4.67 -16.16 -0.21
CA ASN A 144 4.62 -17.53 -0.71
C ASN A 144 5.41 -18.49 0.18
N HIS A 145 6.62 -18.12 0.59
CA HIS A 145 7.43 -18.92 1.52
C HIS A 145 6.75 -19.10 2.87
N LYS A 146 6.14 -18.06 3.43
CA LYS A 146 5.42 -18.15 4.71
C LYS A 146 4.22 -19.10 4.65
N LEU A 147 3.50 -19.14 3.52
CA LEU A 147 2.34 -20.03 3.34
C LEU A 147 2.74 -21.50 3.16
N GLN A 148 3.92 -21.78 2.60
CA GLN A 148 4.44 -23.14 2.43
C GLN A 148 4.98 -23.76 3.73
N GLN A 149 5.20 -22.95 4.77
CA GLN A 149 5.72 -23.38 6.07
C GLN A 149 4.63 -23.63 7.12
N LYS A 150 3.36 -23.38 6.79
CA LYS A 150 2.19 -23.66 7.64
C LYS A 150 1.55 -24.97 7.25
#